data_AF-A0A6B2XMP6-F1
#
_entry.id   AF-A0A6B2XMP6-F1
#
_cell.length_a   1.000
_cell.length_b   1.000
_cell.length_c   1.000
_cell.angle_alpha   90.00
_cell.angle_beta   90.00
_cell.angle_gamma   90.00
#
_symmetry.space_group_name_H-M   'P 1'
#
loop_
_entity.id
_entity.type
_entity.pdbx_description
1 polymer ?
#
loop_
_entity_poly.entity_id
_entity_poly.type
_entity_poly.pdbx_seq_one_letter_code
_entity_poly.pdbx_strand_id
1 'polypeptide(L)'
;TGRVARLWHDADGASPPVGHLVTRVCTHWDTVGPYAFPRHVNPEPRVQWRAHLDDADPALAEDLYSDDPEAPPLPREDGDGLVVRGRRLRVEWLDGEEAAAAWAQHGW
;
A
#
# COMPACT_ATOMS: atom_id res chain seq x y z
N THR A 1 -2.67 -8.40 -10.92
CA THR A 1 -2.38 -9.30 -9.79
C THR A 1 -1.79 -8.47 -8.67
N GLY A 2 -2.25 -8.66 -7.45
CA GLY A 2 -1.86 -7.86 -6.30
C GLY A 2 -1.41 -8.72 -5.14
N ARG A 3 -0.68 -8.13 -4.19
CA ARG A 3 -0.23 -8.75 -2.95
C ARG A 3 -0.79 -7.99 -1.76
N VAL A 4 -1.00 -8.70 -0.65
CA VAL A 4 -1.46 -8.13 0.62
C VAL A 4 -0.46 -8.46 1.72
N ALA A 5 -0.26 -7.53 2.64
CA ALA A 5 0.46 -7.74 3.87
C ALA A 5 -0.35 -7.23 5.07
N ARG A 6 -0.17 -7.86 6.22
CA ARG A 6 -0.61 -7.34 7.53
C ARG A 6 0.41 -6.33 8.06
N LEU A 7 -0.08 -5.26 8.67
CA LEU A 7 0.73 -4.19 9.28
C LEU A 7 0.69 -4.31 10.81
N TRP A 8 1.82 -4.05 11.47
CA TRP A 8 1.95 -4.15 12.92
C TRP A 8 2.77 -3.00 13.50
N HIS A 9 2.45 -2.54 14.72
CA HIS A 9 3.25 -1.54 15.44
C HIS A 9 4.64 -2.06 15.87
N ASP A 10 4.72 -3.31 16.33
CA ASP A 10 5.93 -3.88 16.94
C ASP A 10 6.47 -5.10 16.19
N ALA A 11 7.75 -5.39 16.41
CA ALA A 11 8.43 -6.56 15.89
C ALA A 11 7.97 -7.89 16.53
N ASP A 12 7.48 -7.85 17.77
CA ASP A 12 7.24 -9.05 18.60
C ASP A 12 5.82 -9.64 18.48
N GLY A 13 4.94 -9.06 17.64
CA GLY A 13 3.66 -9.66 17.24
C GLY A 13 2.59 -9.84 18.34
N ALA A 14 2.81 -9.33 19.55
CA ALA A 14 1.87 -9.48 20.67
C ALA A 14 0.66 -8.52 20.61
N SER A 15 0.78 -7.43 19.88
CA SER A 15 -0.28 -6.44 19.66
C SER A 15 -1.14 -6.83 18.45
N PRO A 16 -2.45 -6.49 18.39
CA PRO A 16 -3.26 -6.74 17.20
C PRO A 16 -2.68 -6.03 15.96
N PRO A 17 -2.96 -6.56 14.74
CA PRO A 17 -2.60 -5.86 13.51
C PRO A 17 -3.28 -4.49 13.45
N VAL A 18 -2.63 -3.55 12.79
CA VAL A 18 -3.05 -2.13 12.71
C VAL A 18 -3.56 -1.76 11.31
N GLY A 19 -3.67 -2.75 10.43
CA GLY A 19 -4.08 -2.52 9.05
C GLY A 19 -3.47 -3.51 8.07
N HIS A 20 -3.65 -3.18 6.79
CA HIS A 20 -3.19 -3.97 5.66
C HIS A 20 -2.50 -3.10 4.61
N LEU A 21 -1.36 -3.55 4.10
CA LEU A 21 -0.75 -3.00 2.91
C LEU A 21 -1.20 -3.84 1.70
N VAL A 22 -1.84 -3.20 0.74
CA VAL A 22 -2.39 -3.85 -0.44
C VAL A 22 -1.67 -3.26 -1.67
N THR A 23 -1.31 -4.11 -2.63
CA THR A 23 -0.58 -3.70 -3.84
C THR A 23 -1.33 -4.13 -5.09
N ARG A 24 -1.27 -3.34 -6.15
CA ARG A 24 -1.83 -3.70 -7.45
C ARG A 24 -0.93 -3.24 -8.58
N VAL A 25 -0.96 -3.94 -9.70
CA VAL A 25 -0.32 -3.48 -10.93
C VAL A 25 -1.35 -2.75 -11.78
N CYS A 26 -1.08 -1.49 -12.08
CA CYS A 26 -1.90 -0.65 -12.96
C CYS A 26 -1.06 -0.18 -14.14
N THR A 27 -1.74 0.18 -15.24
CA THR A 27 -1.07 0.84 -16.36
C THR A 27 -0.96 2.33 -16.06
N HIS A 28 0.28 2.80 -15.88
CA HIS A 28 0.60 4.22 -15.90
C HIS A 28 0.69 4.71 -17.33
N TRP A 29 0.28 5.95 -17.53
CA TRP A 29 0.37 6.64 -18.81
C TRP A 29 0.99 8.01 -18.59
N ASP A 30 1.92 8.40 -19.45
CA ASP A 30 2.39 9.77 -19.49
C ASP A 30 1.34 10.64 -20.16
N THR A 31 1.19 11.87 -19.66
CA THR A 31 0.25 12.84 -20.22
C THR A 31 1.01 13.92 -20.97
N VAL A 32 0.71 14.09 -22.26
CA VAL A 32 1.29 15.13 -23.11
C VAL A 32 0.21 16.03 -23.73
N GLY A 33 0.58 17.27 -24.05
CA GLY A 33 -0.31 18.26 -24.64
C GLY A 33 -0.96 19.21 -23.62
N PRO A 34 -1.87 20.08 -24.08
CA PRO A 34 -2.52 21.06 -23.22
C PRO A 34 -3.49 20.40 -22.23
N TYR A 35 -3.64 21.00 -21.04
CA TYR A 35 -4.54 20.51 -19.99
C TYR A 35 -5.99 20.30 -20.47
N ALA A 36 -6.48 21.12 -21.40
CA ALA A 36 -7.82 20.98 -21.97
C ALA A 36 -8.00 19.76 -22.89
N PHE A 37 -6.90 19.24 -23.48
CA PHE A 37 -6.92 18.13 -24.42
C PHE A 37 -5.68 17.22 -24.22
N PRO A 38 -5.59 16.52 -23.08
CA PRO A 38 -4.47 15.65 -22.78
C PRO A 38 -4.46 14.42 -23.70
N ARG A 39 -3.27 13.94 -24.05
CA ARG A 39 -3.05 12.63 -24.69
C ARG A 39 -2.26 11.73 -23.74
N HIS A 40 -2.78 10.53 -23.49
CA HIS A 40 -2.11 9.48 -22.73
C HIS A 40 -1.23 8.64 -23.66
N VAL A 41 0.06 8.55 -23.36
CA VAL A 41 1.07 7.84 -24.15
C VAL A 41 1.93 6.97 -23.23
N ASN A 42 2.78 6.11 -23.81
CA ASN A 42 3.74 5.26 -23.09
C ASN A 42 3.09 4.42 -21.96
N PRO A 43 2.24 3.42 -22.28
CA PRO A 43 1.68 2.55 -21.27
C PRO A 43 2.77 1.72 -20.59
N GLU A 44 2.91 1.90 -19.28
CA GLU A 44 3.87 1.17 -18.46
C GLU A 44 3.18 0.48 -17.28
N PRO A 45 3.47 -0.81 -17.00
CA PRO A 45 3.01 -1.43 -15.77
C PRO A 45 3.71 -0.79 -14.57
N ARG A 46 2.94 -0.30 -13.60
CA ARG A 46 3.44 0.23 -12.33
C ARG A 46 2.73 -0.40 -11.16
N VAL A 47 3.49 -0.65 -10.09
CA VAL A 47 2.92 -1.08 -8.82
C VAL A 47 2.41 0.14 -8.07
N GLN A 48 1.12 0.14 -7.77
CA GLN A 48 0.50 1.05 -6.82
C GLN A 48 0.26 0.29 -5.52
N TRP A 49 0.29 0.99 -4.40
CA TRP A 49 -0.01 0.42 -3.10
C TRP A 49 -0.87 1.36 -2.27
N ARG A 50 -1.63 0.76 -1.34
CA ARG A 50 -2.43 1.45 -0.33
C ARG A 50 -2.17 0.79 1.01
N ALA A 51 -1.82 1.57 2.02
CA ALA A 51 -1.85 1.15 3.40
C ALA A 51 -3.21 1.52 3.99
N HIS A 52 -4.08 0.52 4.12
CA HIS A 52 -5.31 0.63 4.88
C HIS A 52 -5.00 0.48 6.35
N LEU A 53 -5.47 1.40 7.19
CA LEU A 53 -5.15 1.42 8.61
C LEU A 53 -6.45 1.27 9.40
N ASP A 54 -6.46 0.26 10.28
CA ASP A 54 -7.64 -0.06 11.07
C ASP A 54 -7.83 1.04 12.14
N ASP A 55 -9.06 1.52 12.27
CA ASP A 55 -9.54 2.76 12.92
C ASP A 55 -9.27 2.91 14.45
N ALA A 56 -8.24 2.25 14.99
CA ALA A 56 -7.93 2.19 16.41
C ALA A 56 -6.91 3.25 16.88
N ASP A 57 -6.08 3.80 15.99
CA ASP A 57 -5.13 4.87 16.30
C ASP A 57 -5.47 6.14 15.50
N PRO A 58 -5.92 7.23 16.16
CA PRO A 58 -6.24 8.50 15.49
C PRO A 58 -5.08 9.09 14.67
N ALA A 59 -3.83 8.79 15.02
CA ALA A 59 -2.67 9.24 14.24
C ALA A 59 -2.48 8.44 12.94
N LEU A 60 -3.16 7.30 12.80
CA LEU A 60 -3.13 6.40 11.65
C LEU A 60 -4.51 6.28 10.96
N ALA A 61 -5.51 7.08 11.34
CA ALA A 61 -6.89 6.89 10.90
C ALA A 61 -7.15 7.08 9.39
N GLU A 62 -6.26 7.73 8.64
CA GLU A 62 -6.41 7.85 7.19
C GLU A 62 -5.41 6.95 6.45
N ASP A 63 -5.93 6.26 5.44
CA ASP A 63 -5.17 5.47 4.47
C ASP A 63 -4.03 6.30 3.83
N LEU A 64 -2.93 5.63 3.52
CA LEU A 64 -1.81 6.20 2.77
C LEU A 64 -1.72 5.54 1.39
N TYR A 65 -1.57 6.34 0.33
CA TYR A 65 -1.49 5.90 -1.05
C TYR A 65 -0.09 6.10 -1.63
N SER A 66 0.30 5.25 -2.57
CA SER A 66 1.63 5.29 -3.20
C SER A 66 1.93 6.56 -4.00
N ASP A 67 0.92 7.34 -4.36
CA ASP A 67 1.02 8.61 -5.09
C ASP A 67 0.91 9.84 -4.18
N ASP A 68 0.77 9.65 -2.86
CA ASP A 68 0.87 10.76 -1.91
C ASP A 68 2.29 11.35 -1.92
N PRO A 69 2.46 12.68 -1.83
CA PRO A 69 3.78 13.33 -1.87
C PRO A 69 4.75 12.83 -0.80
N GLU A 70 4.23 12.35 0.33
CA GLU A 70 5.02 11.87 1.48
C GLU A 70 5.10 10.33 1.52
N ALA A 71 4.60 9.64 0.50
CA ALA A 71 4.55 8.18 0.46
C ALA A 71 5.98 7.60 0.45
N PRO A 72 6.31 6.67 1.37
CA PRO A 72 7.59 5.97 1.32
C PRO A 72 7.66 5.04 0.10
N PRO A 73 8.85 4.57 -0.30
CA PRO A 73 8.94 3.49 -1.28
C PRO A 73 8.25 2.22 -0.75
N LEU A 74 7.73 1.41 -1.68
CA LEU A 74 7.15 0.10 -1.33
C LEU A 74 8.20 -0.77 -0.60
N PRO A 75 7.87 -1.35 0.56
CA PRO A 75 8.80 -2.18 1.32
C PRO A 75 9.15 -3.46 0.56
N ARG A 76 10.41 -3.89 0.70
CA ARG A 76 10.88 -5.20 0.21
C ARG A 76 10.40 -6.32 1.14
N GLU A 77 10.40 -7.56 0.66
CA GLU A 77 9.97 -8.74 1.44
C GLU A 77 10.82 -8.95 2.69
N ASP A 78 12.14 -8.87 2.57
CA ASP A 78 13.09 -8.94 3.69
C ASP A 78 13.37 -7.54 4.28
N GLY A 79 12.48 -6.60 4.02
CA GLY A 79 12.68 -5.19 4.26
C GLY A 79 12.42 -4.77 5.69
N ASP A 80 12.82 -3.54 5.94
CA ASP A 80 12.72 -2.85 7.22
C ASP A 80 11.26 -2.56 7.68
N GLY A 81 10.26 -2.74 6.82
CA GLY A 81 8.86 -2.37 7.06
C GLY A 81 8.46 -1.08 6.35
N LEU A 82 7.28 -0.56 6.67
CA LEU A 82 6.67 0.63 6.04
C LEU A 82 6.69 1.81 7.02
N VAL A 83 7.16 2.98 6.59
CA VAL A 83 7.12 4.19 7.43
C VAL A 83 5.89 5.02 7.10
N VAL A 84 4.94 5.09 8.03
CA VAL A 84 3.71 5.87 7.90
C VAL A 84 3.75 7.02 8.89
N ARG A 85 3.71 8.27 8.39
CA ARG A 85 3.71 9.49 9.23
C ARG A 85 4.81 9.48 10.31
N GLY A 86 6.01 9.07 9.93
CA GLY A 86 7.19 8.99 10.82
C GLY A 86 7.22 7.78 11.75
N ARG A 87 6.21 6.90 11.71
CA ARG A 87 6.17 5.65 12.49
C ARG A 87 6.47 4.46 11.61
N ARG A 88 7.35 3.59 12.08
CA ARG A 88 7.73 2.38 11.35
C ARG A 88 6.80 1.24 11.74
N LEU A 89 6.13 0.67 10.74
CA LEU A 89 5.25 -0.49 10.87
C LEU A 89 5.95 -1.71 10.29
N ARG A 90 5.89 -2.84 11.01
CA ARG A 90 6.32 -4.13 10.47
C ARG A 90 5.32 -4.59 9.41
N VAL A 91 5.85 -5.13 8.32
CA VAL A 91 5.08 -5.64 7.19
C VAL A 91 5.22 -7.16 7.17
N GLU A 92 4.08 -7.85 7.14
CA GLU A 92 4.02 -9.30 7.04
C GLU A 92 3.24 -9.68 5.79
N TRP A 93 3.95 -10.07 4.73
CA TRP A 93 3.33 -10.50 3.48
C TRP A 93 2.52 -11.78 3.70
N LEU A 94 1.27 -11.75 3.23
CA LEU A 94 0.36 -12.88 3.32
C LEU A 94 0.43 -13.72 2.06
N ASP A 95 0.17 -15.02 2.23
CA ASP A 95 0.05 -15.97 1.14
C ASP A 95 -1.21 -16.84 1.29
N GLY A 96 -1.56 -17.58 0.23
CA GLY A 96 -2.63 -18.57 0.25
C GLY A 96 -4.03 -18.00 0.47
N GLU A 97 -4.86 -18.75 1.21
CA GLU A 97 -6.26 -18.38 1.48
C GLU A 97 -6.39 -17.08 2.28
N GLU A 98 -5.44 -16.82 3.17
CA GLU A 98 -5.44 -15.62 3.99
C GLU A 98 -5.21 -14.37 3.14
N ALA A 99 -4.24 -14.42 2.22
CA ALA A 99 -4.03 -13.34 1.26
C ALA A 99 -5.27 -13.10 0.39
N ALA A 100 -5.94 -14.17 -0.03
CA ALA A 100 -7.15 -14.06 -0.84
C ALA A 100 -8.32 -13.42 -0.07
N ALA A 101 -8.51 -13.79 1.20
CA ALA A 101 -9.52 -13.21 2.07
C ALA A 101 -9.25 -11.73 2.34
N ALA A 102 -8.01 -11.37 2.70
CA ALA A 102 -7.62 -10.00 2.94
C ALA A 102 -7.73 -9.14 1.67
N TRP A 103 -7.38 -9.69 0.50
CA TRP A 103 -7.58 -9.03 -0.79
C TRP A 103 -9.06 -8.78 -1.10
N ALA A 104 -9.93 -9.75 -0.84
CA ALA A 104 -11.36 -9.62 -1.08
C ALA A 104 -11.98 -8.49 -0.23
N GLN A 105 -11.45 -8.25 0.96
CA GLN A 105 -11.93 -7.22 1.88
C GLN A 105 -11.30 -5.85 1.65
N HIS A 106 -9.99 -5.80 1.37
CA HIS A 106 -9.21 -4.56 1.37
C HIS A 106 -8.64 -4.19 -0.01
N GLY A 107 -8.88 -4.99 -1.05
CA GLY A 107 -8.56 -4.65 -2.43
C GLY A 107 -9.26 -3.37 -2.90
N TRP A 108 -8.65 -2.67 -3.86
CA TRP A 108 -9.24 -1.48 -4.50
C TRP A 108 -8.88 -1.37 -5.99
#